data_AF-A0A967GA73-F1
#
_entry.id   AF-A0A967GA73-F1
#
_cell.length_a   1.000
_cell.length_b   1.000
_cell.length_c   1.000
_cell.angle_alpha   90.00
_cell.angle_beta   90.00
_cell.angle_gamma   90.00
#
_symmetry.space_group_name_H-M   'P 1'
#
loop_
_entity.id
_entity.type
_entity.pdbx_description
1 polymer ?
#
loop_
_entity_poly.entity_id
_entity_poly.type
_entity_poly.pdbx_seq_one_letter_code
_entity_poly.pdbx_strand_id
1 'polypeptide(L)'
;PTWPHTFVVPKYASMVEYKQYPPANHFHMTWDLPVARLQHWMDLTGVFSVTPWAARPAFVEGVDRPQPLIHLINGGEDAFKRLRAR
;
A
#
# COMPACT_ATOMS: atom_id res chain seq x y z
N PRO A 1 13.47 29.43 1.25
CA PRO A 1 13.39 28.54 0.06
C PRO A 1 14.77 27.99 -0.33
N THR A 2 15.52 27.45 0.63
CA THR A 2 16.89 26.92 0.43
C THR A 2 16.95 25.39 0.41
N TRP A 3 15.83 24.73 0.73
CA TRP A 3 15.72 23.27 0.76
C TRP A 3 15.15 22.75 -0.56
N PRO A 4 15.43 21.49 -0.93
CA PRO A 4 14.83 20.87 -2.10
C PRO A 4 13.31 20.76 -1.92
N HIS A 5 12.55 21.10 -2.96
CA HIS A 5 11.10 20.98 -2.97
C HIS A 5 10.68 19.97 -4.03
N THR A 6 9.77 19.09 -3.67
CA THR A 6 9.09 18.16 -4.58
C THR A 6 7.59 18.34 -4.41
N PHE A 7 6.89 18.64 -5.50
CA PHE A 7 5.44 18.66 -5.50
C PHE A 7 4.91 17.24 -5.70
N VAL A 8 4.09 16.76 -4.78
CA VAL A 8 3.55 15.39 -4.79
C VAL A 8 2.04 15.46 -4.97
N VAL A 9 1.53 14.71 -5.96
CA VAL A 9 0.11 14.53 -6.19
C VAL A 9 -0.17 13.02 -6.24
N PRO A 10 -0.98 12.47 -5.31
CA PRO A 10 -1.31 11.04 -5.30
C PRO A 10 -2.22 10.69 -6.48
N LYS A 11 -2.05 9.48 -7.03
CA LYS A 11 -2.81 9.00 -8.19
C LYS A 11 -4.28 8.66 -7.88
N TYR A 12 -4.57 8.18 -6.67
CA TYR A 12 -5.87 7.59 -6.31
C TYR A 12 -6.55 8.24 -5.10
N ALA A 13 -6.09 9.42 -4.69
CA ALA A 13 -6.62 10.13 -3.53
C ALA A 13 -6.66 11.64 -3.82
N SER A 14 -7.58 12.36 -3.21
CA SER A 14 -7.47 13.81 -3.06
C SER A 14 -6.32 14.16 -2.11
N MET A 15 -5.84 15.40 -2.16
CA MET A 15 -4.84 15.87 -1.19
C MET A 15 -5.37 15.85 0.25
N VAL A 16 -6.70 15.97 0.45
CA VAL A 16 -7.33 15.87 1.77
C VAL A 16 -7.23 14.45 2.33
N GLU A 17 -7.64 13.45 1.54
CA GLU A 17 -7.51 12.03 1.93
C GLU A 17 -6.06 11.64 2.16
N TYR A 18 -5.16 12.07 1.25
CA TYR A 18 -3.73 11.83 1.40
C TYR A 18 -3.15 12.52 2.62
N LYS A 19 -3.69 13.66 3.09
CA LYS A 19 -3.15 14.29 4.31
C LYS A 19 -3.70 13.67 5.59
N GLN A 20 -4.88 13.05 5.53
CA GLN A 20 -5.57 12.44 6.67
C GLN A 20 -4.91 11.15 7.16
N TYR A 21 -4.44 10.30 6.23
CA TYR A 21 -4.02 8.92 6.54
C TYR A 21 -2.52 8.64 6.76
N PRO A 22 -1.55 9.50 6.38
CA PRO A 22 -0.14 9.27 6.68
C PRO A 22 0.09 9.32 8.19
N PRO A 23 0.58 8.24 8.81
CA PRO A 23 0.78 8.17 10.26
C PRO A 23 2.04 8.90 10.72
N ALA A 24 2.83 9.45 9.81
CA ALA A 24 4.12 10.08 10.08
C ALA A 24 4.29 11.41 9.31
N ASN A 25 5.20 12.25 9.79
CA ASN A 25 5.57 13.52 9.15
C ASN A 25 6.60 13.33 8.01
N HIS A 26 7.16 12.14 7.84
CA HIS A 26 8.11 11.78 6.79
C HIS A 26 7.60 10.61 5.95
N PHE A 27 8.06 10.51 4.70
CA PHE A 27 7.80 9.37 3.81
C PHE A 27 8.97 9.14 2.86
N HIS A 28 9.09 7.92 2.35
CA HIS A 28 10.14 7.51 1.42
C HIS A 28 9.59 7.51 -0.01
N MET A 29 10.27 8.20 -0.92
CA MET A 29 9.96 8.20 -2.35
C MET A 29 10.98 7.35 -3.09
N THR A 30 10.52 6.42 -3.91
CA THR A 30 11.37 5.56 -4.74
C THR A 30 10.91 5.65 -6.19
N TRP A 31 11.85 5.53 -7.12
CA TRP A 31 11.58 5.54 -8.55
C TRP A 31 11.39 4.11 -9.05
N ASP A 32 10.43 3.93 -9.95
CA ASP A 32 10.19 2.68 -10.71
C ASP A 32 10.05 1.40 -9.85
N LEU A 33 9.66 1.53 -8.58
CA LEU A 33 9.37 0.37 -7.74
C LEU A 33 8.05 -0.27 -8.21
N PRO A 34 8.07 -1.53 -8.72
CA PRO A 34 6.84 -2.17 -9.15
C PRO A 34 5.91 -2.42 -7.95
N VAL A 35 4.62 -2.13 -8.11
CA VAL A 35 3.60 -2.32 -7.07
C VAL A 35 3.60 -3.77 -6.57
N ALA A 36 3.65 -4.73 -7.49
CA ALA A 36 3.75 -6.17 -7.19
C ALA A 36 4.95 -6.54 -6.29
N ARG A 37 6.08 -5.81 -6.38
CA ARG A 37 7.27 -6.06 -5.54
C ARG A 37 7.04 -5.60 -4.11
N LEU A 38 6.45 -4.43 -3.91
CA LEU A 38 6.09 -3.95 -2.58
C LEU A 38 5.05 -4.88 -1.94
N GLN A 39 4.02 -5.29 -2.69
CA GLN A 39 3.00 -6.22 -2.20
C GLN A 39 3.61 -7.57 -1.78
N HIS A 40 4.56 -8.12 -2.56
CA HIS A 40 5.26 -9.35 -2.17
C HIS A 40 5.97 -9.21 -0.81
N TRP A 41 6.67 -8.10 -0.58
CA TRP A 41 7.31 -7.83 0.70
C TRP A 41 6.31 -7.67 1.83
N MET A 42 5.22 -6.94 1.61
CA MET A 42 4.15 -6.77 2.61
C MET A 42 3.51 -8.10 3.00
N ASP A 43 3.32 -9.02 2.04
CA ASP A 43 2.83 -10.37 2.30
C ASP A 43 3.82 -11.18 3.14
N LEU A 44 5.11 -11.12 2.79
CA LEU A 44 6.17 -11.84 3.49
C LEU A 44 6.32 -11.37 4.94
N THR A 45 6.21 -10.07 5.18
CA THR A 45 6.41 -9.44 6.49
C THR A 45 5.13 -9.24 7.29
N GLY A 46 3.97 -9.62 6.76
CA GLY A 46 2.67 -9.44 7.43
C GLY A 46 2.25 -7.97 7.59
N VAL A 47 2.75 -7.07 6.75
CA VAL A 47 2.41 -5.63 6.79
C VAL A 47 1.09 -5.40 6.05
N PHE A 48 0.16 -4.69 6.69
CA PHE A 48 -1.14 -4.32 6.12
C PHE A 48 -1.05 -3.09 5.22
N SER A 49 -1.87 -3.05 4.17
CA SER A 49 -2.17 -1.81 3.45
C SER A 49 -3.33 -1.09 4.15
N VAL A 50 -3.04 0.00 4.87
CA VAL A 50 -3.99 0.61 5.83
C VAL A 50 -4.93 1.66 5.20
N THR A 51 -4.83 1.90 3.90
CA THR A 51 -5.40 3.10 3.28
C THR A 51 -6.55 2.76 2.35
N PRO A 52 -7.78 3.18 2.66
CA PRO A 52 -8.90 3.03 1.74
C PRO A 52 -8.89 4.24 0.79
N TRP A 53 -7.88 4.34 -0.08
CA TRP A 53 -7.87 5.39 -1.11
C TRP A 53 -9.11 5.24 -1.98
N ALA A 54 -10.07 6.17 -1.89
CA ALA A 54 -11.42 5.97 -2.41
C ALA A 54 -11.44 5.69 -3.92
N ALA A 55 -10.50 6.27 -4.68
CA ALA A 55 -10.40 6.07 -6.12
C ALA A 55 -9.47 4.90 -6.52
N ARG A 56 -8.91 4.13 -5.57
CA ARG A 56 -8.08 2.96 -5.87
C ARG A 56 -8.97 1.71 -5.98
N PRO A 57 -9.05 1.05 -7.15
CA PRO A 57 -9.72 -0.25 -7.26
C PRO A 57 -9.09 -1.28 -6.30
N ALA A 58 -9.83 -2.33 -5.91
CA ALA A 58 -9.28 -3.40 -5.08
C ALA A 58 -8.15 -4.19 -5.79
N PHE A 59 -8.21 -4.27 -7.12
CA PHE A 59 -7.22 -4.93 -7.97
C PHE A 59 -7.07 -4.18 -9.29
N VAL A 60 -5.83 -4.05 -9.79
CA VAL A 60 -5.48 -3.48 -11.09
C VAL A 60 -4.68 -4.50 -11.89
N GLU A 61 -5.27 -4.99 -12.98
CA GLU A 61 -4.64 -5.96 -13.89
C GLU A 61 -3.31 -5.43 -14.43
N GLY A 62 -2.30 -6.31 -14.48
CA GLY A 62 -0.95 -5.97 -14.94
C GLY A 62 -0.13 -5.09 -13.99
N VAL A 63 -0.71 -4.63 -12.87
CA VAL A 63 -0.04 -3.80 -11.86
C VAL A 63 0.10 -4.53 -10.53
N ASP A 64 -1.01 -5.10 -10.05
CA ASP A 64 -1.07 -5.81 -8.78
C ASP A 64 -0.63 -7.28 -8.93
N ARG A 65 0.00 -7.82 -7.90
CA ARG A 65 0.36 -9.25 -7.86
C ARG A 65 -0.89 -10.14 -7.67
N PRO A 66 -0.87 -11.39 -8.15
CA PRO A 66 -1.87 -12.38 -7.77
C PRO A 66 -1.90 -12.62 -6.26
N GLN A 67 -3.09 -12.84 -5.71
CA GLN A 67 -3.27 -13.15 -4.29
C GLN A 67 -2.59 -14.49 -3.93
N PRO A 68 -1.77 -14.55 -2.87
CA PRO A 68 -1.24 -15.80 -2.35
C PRO A 68 -2.34 -16.82 -2.03
N LEU A 69 -2.11 -18.10 -2.34
CA LEU A 69 -3.03 -19.18 -1.97
C LEU A 69 -3.32 -19.19 -0.45
N ILE A 70 -2.30 -18.90 0.38
CA ILE A 70 -2.45 -18.86 1.82
C ILE A 70 -3.42 -17.76 2.29
N HIS A 71 -3.55 -16.64 1.57
CA HIS A 71 -4.57 -15.64 1.87
C HIS A 71 -5.96 -16.18 1.55
N LEU A 72 -6.12 -16.81 0.38
CA LEU A 72 -7.41 -17.33 -0.08
C LEU A 72 -7.98 -18.38 0.89
N ILE A 73 -7.16 -19.33 1.34
CA ILE A 73 -7.62 -20.39 2.24
C ILE A 73 -7.89 -19.90 3.67
N ASN A 74 -7.35 -18.74 4.06
CA ASN A 74 -7.56 -18.15 5.38
C ASN A 74 -8.63 -17.03 5.39
N GLY A 75 -9.41 -16.89 4.32
CA GLY A 75 -10.50 -15.90 4.25
C GLY A 75 -10.06 -14.49 3.86
N GLY A 76 -8.87 -14.34 3.27
CA GLY A 76 -8.33 -13.08 2.75
C GLY A 76 -7.00 -12.66 3.38
N GLU A 77 -6.37 -11.66 2.77
CA GLU A 77 -5.09 -11.08 3.23
C GLU A 77 -5.16 -10.63 4.69
N ASP A 78 -6.18 -9.85 5.05
CA ASP A 78 -6.31 -9.29 6.38
C ASP A 78 -6.53 -10.36 7.46
N ALA A 79 -7.28 -11.40 7.13
CA ALA A 79 -7.52 -12.52 8.03
C ALA A 79 -6.23 -13.31 8.24
N PHE A 80 -5.49 -13.61 7.17
CA PHE A 80 -4.20 -14.27 7.24
C PHE A 80 -3.16 -13.47 8.05
N LYS A 81 -2.98 -12.17 7.76
CA LYS A 81 -1.97 -11.33 8.42
C LYS A 81 -2.28 -11.16 9.92
N ARG A 82 -3.56 -11.20 10.32
CA ARG A 82 -3.96 -11.19 11.74
C ARG A 82 -3.60 -12.48 12.49
N LEU A 83 -3.52 -13.64 11.82
CA LEU A 83 -3.11 -14.89 12.47
C LEU A 83 -1.69 -14.84 13.02
N ARG A 84 -0.80 -14.05 12.38
CA ARG A 84 0.61 -13.89 12.76
C ARG A 84 0.86 -12.85 13.85
N ALA A 85 -0.15 -12.08 14.26
CA ALA A 85 -0.01 -11.02 15.26
C ALA A 85 -0.03 -11.53 16.72
N ARG A 86 0.30 -12.81 16.94
CA ARG A 86 0.33 -13.47 18.25
C ARG A 86 1.76 -13.81 18.65
#